data_AF-A0A139AJY3-F1
#
_entry.id   AF-A0A139AJY3-F1
#
_cell.length_a   1.000
_cell.length_b   1.000
_cell.length_c   1.000
_cell.angle_alpha   90.00
_cell.angle_beta   90.00
_cell.angle_gamma   90.00
#
_symmetry.space_group_name_H-M   'P 1'
#
loop_
_entity.id
_entity.type
_entity.pdbx_description
1 polymer ?
#
loop_
_entity_poly.entity_id
_entity_poly.type
_entity_poly.pdbx_seq_one_letter_code
_entity_poly.pdbx_strand_id
1 'polypeptide(L)'
;MQRRGFLTLVSSIPWDAIPLIHQQAVTHDTGCRPLGGLDPFRLWALFRLLRFVPMSKLVTFCLSVKLSRFHTTVVRLTKCLLLIVLFSHLSGCAFWFISAMDEDTKSWINTNGLGYEDSQGLTFAYRYLRSLYAAHKATFFIFRDVYTVPERIYCVLESLVAVVLLGSLFASLTSIFRHYDRSEVQQDLAEEHKRRLIRLREYMHQKHLPPSIQKRILEHEQFRFVRAEGNDDADMFRELPRVLQVDVYTHFYLKLVQNLPLFKDLDLSFQQSIVLALRPLTVLPGWCIFREDDEAGEMYFIKDGAVEVLKDGVVFLTLGEGKFFGEIALVENTKRTVCFLVRLDELNMRTTNIFI
;
A
#
# COMPACT_ATOMS: atom_id res chain seq x y z
N MET A 1 23.79 9.00 -25.02
CA MET A 1 23.06 10.29 -25.12
C MET A 1 22.67 10.68 -26.55
N GLN A 2 23.48 10.37 -27.57
CA GLN A 2 23.28 10.82 -28.97
C GLN A 2 22.00 10.31 -29.70
N ARG A 3 21.55 9.07 -29.46
CA ARG A 3 20.37 8.50 -30.18
C ARG A 3 19.03 9.17 -29.88
N ARG A 4 18.86 9.80 -28.70
CA ARG A 4 17.59 10.45 -28.32
C ARG A 4 17.38 11.81 -29.01
N GLY A 5 18.47 12.51 -29.36
CA GLY A 5 18.42 13.81 -30.05
C GLY A 5 17.95 13.72 -31.50
N PHE A 6 18.33 12.65 -32.20
CA PHE A 6 17.94 12.45 -33.60
C PHE A 6 16.43 12.27 -33.76
N LEU A 7 15.81 11.40 -32.94
CA LEU A 7 14.37 11.17 -32.98
C LEU A 7 13.56 12.42 -32.61
N THR A 8 14.11 13.27 -31.72
CA THR A 8 13.46 14.54 -31.35
C THR A 8 13.52 15.55 -32.49
N LEU A 9 14.68 15.66 -33.15
CA LEU A 9 14.87 16.51 -34.33
C LEU A 9 13.94 16.10 -35.48
N VAL A 10 13.85 14.80 -35.75
CA VAL A 10 12.98 14.25 -36.80
C VAL A 10 11.49 14.47 -36.46
N SER A 11 11.10 14.36 -35.19
CA SER A 11 9.72 14.62 -34.75
C SER A 11 9.31 16.10 -34.78
N SER A 12 10.27 17.03 -34.71
CA SER A 12 10.02 18.48 -34.72
C SER A 12 9.88 19.07 -36.12
N ILE A 13 10.19 18.30 -37.16
CA ILE A 13 9.99 18.75 -38.54
C ILE A 13 8.48 18.92 -38.80
N PRO A 14 8.05 20.07 -39.37
CA PRO A 14 6.64 20.33 -39.67
C PRO A 14 6.23 19.54 -40.91
N TRP A 15 6.10 18.22 -40.76
CA TRP A 15 5.84 17.31 -41.85
C TRP A 15 4.66 17.76 -42.72
N ASP A 16 3.59 18.31 -42.11
CA ASP A 16 2.39 18.81 -42.82
C ASP A 16 2.66 19.84 -43.92
N ALA A 17 3.73 20.63 -43.81
CA ALA A 17 4.06 21.65 -44.80
C ALA A 17 4.66 21.05 -46.08
N ILE A 18 5.27 19.86 -46.01
CA ILE A 18 6.08 19.28 -47.09
C ILE A 18 5.22 18.84 -48.30
N PRO A 19 4.05 18.18 -48.12
CA PRO A 19 3.18 17.87 -49.25
C PRO A 19 2.50 19.09 -49.85
N LEU A 20 2.18 20.11 -49.05
CA LEU A 20 1.62 21.37 -49.55
C LEU A 20 2.62 22.07 -50.50
N ILE A 21 3.90 22.04 -50.14
CA ILE A 21 5.00 22.53 -50.99
C ILE A 21 5.19 21.64 -52.22
N HIS A 22 5.07 20.32 -52.07
CA HIS A 22 5.20 19.38 -53.20
C HIS A 22 4.03 19.46 -54.18
N GLN A 23 2.79 19.65 -53.71
CA GLN A 23 1.61 19.82 -54.55
C GLN A 23 1.69 21.14 -55.34
N GLN A 24 2.17 22.22 -54.71
CA GLN A 24 2.46 23.49 -55.40
C GLN A 24 3.58 23.36 -56.44
N ALA A 25 4.56 22.47 -56.23
CA ALA A 25 5.64 22.21 -57.18
C ALA A 25 5.19 21.31 -58.36
N VAL A 26 4.31 20.35 -58.12
CA VAL A 26 3.82 19.39 -59.13
C VAL A 26 2.68 19.96 -59.99
N THR A 27 1.98 21.00 -59.55
CA THR A 27 1.02 21.73 -60.42
C THR A 27 1.65 22.41 -61.65
N HIS A 28 2.99 22.40 -61.77
CA HIS A 28 3.71 22.93 -62.92
C HIS A 28 4.13 21.89 -63.97
N ASP A 29 4.01 20.58 -63.73
CA ASP A 29 4.37 19.56 -64.72
C ASP A 29 3.36 18.40 -64.80
N THR A 30 3.00 18.06 -66.02
CA THR A 30 1.85 17.23 -66.41
C THR A 30 1.89 15.77 -65.94
N GLY A 31 0.76 15.28 -65.43
CA GLY A 31 0.05 14.15 -66.06
C GLY A 31 0.63 12.72 -65.99
N CYS A 32 1.16 12.25 -64.85
CA CYS A 32 1.36 10.81 -64.63
C CYS A 32 0.75 10.35 -63.30
N ARG A 33 -0.30 9.50 -63.37
CA ARG A 33 -0.80 8.73 -62.20
C ARG A 33 0.03 7.45 -62.06
N PRO A 34 0.65 7.16 -60.91
CA PRO A 34 1.35 5.90 -60.71
C PRO A 34 0.35 4.75 -60.49
N LEU A 35 0.54 3.65 -61.23
CA LEU A 35 -0.15 2.38 -61.02
C LEU A 35 0.37 1.69 -59.75
N GLY A 36 -0.55 1.20 -58.91
CA GLY A 36 -0.40 -0.06 -58.18
C GLY A 36 0.61 -0.15 -57.03
N GLY A 37 1.03 0.97 -56.44
CA GLY A 37 1.82 1.00 -55.20
C GLY A 37 1.06 1.70 -54.07
N LEU A 38 1.36 1.35 -52.80
CA LEU A 38 0.90 2.08 -51.61
C LEU A 38 0.94 3.58 -51.87
N ASP A 39 -0.23 4.24 -51.84
CA ASP A 39 -0.34 5.67 -52.13
C ASP A 39 0.74 6.44 -51.36
N PRO A 40 1.58 7.26 -52.02
CA PRO A 40 2.64 8.01 -51.35
C PRO A 40 2.07 8.92 -50.24
N PHE A 41 0.81 9.33 -50.35
CA PHE A 41 0.07 10.04 -49.30
C PHE A 41 -0.25 9.18 -48.05
N ARG A 42 -0.45 7.86 -48.20
CA ARG A 42 -0.66 6.90 -47.09
C ARG A 42 0.63 6.63 -46.34
N LEU A 43 1.73 6.40 -47.07
CA LEU A 43 3.07 6.28 -46.47
C LEU A 43 3.47 7.57 -45.76
N TRP A 44 3.15 8.72 -46.34
CA TRP A 44 3.38 10.03 -45.73
C TRP A 44 2.50 10.30 -44.48
N ALA A 45 1.29 9.73 -44.41
CA ALA A 45 0.47 9.74 -43.20
C ALA A 45 1.11 8.97 -42.02
N LEU A 46 1.88 7.91 -42.30
CA LEU A 46 2.65 7.19 -41.27
C LEU A 46 3.81 8.03 -40.72
N PHE A 47 4.46 8.86 -41.55
CA PHE A 47 5.50 9.79 -41.06
C PHE A 47 4.94 10.86 -40.11
N ARG A 48 3.66 11.24 -40.23
CA ARG A 48 3.00 12.12 -39.26
C ARG A 48 2.93 11.50 -37.86
N LEU A 49 3.00 10.18 -37.73
CA LEU A 49 3.05 9.50 -36.42
C LEU A 49 4.38 9.77 -35.66
N LEU A 50 5.44 10.26 -36.33
CA LEU A 50 6.67 10.69 -35.66
C LEU A 50 6.42 11.89 -34.72
N ARG A 51 5.30 12.61 -34.88
CA ARG A 51 4.85 13.64 -33.93
C ARG A 51 4.42 13.10 -32.57
N PHE A 52 4.31 11.78 -32.41
CA PHE A 52 4.06 11.15 -31.11
C PHE A 52 5.35 10.85 -30.33
N VAL A 53 6.55 11.09 -30.88
CA VAL A 53 7.82 11.00 -30.13
C VAL A 53 7.82 11.89 -28.86
N PRO A 54 7.29 13.11 -28.86
CA PRO A 54 7.05 13.90 -27.64
C PRO A 54 6.10 13.25 -26.63
N MET A 55 5.13 12.41 -27.06
CA MET A 55 4.28 11.66 -26.11
C MET A 55 5.09 10.65 -25.29
N SER A 56 6.16 10.08 -25.86
CA SER A 56 7.10 9.27 -25.07
C SER A 56 7.77 10.07 -23.95
N LYS A 57 7.98 11.38 -24.16
CA LYS A 57 8.46 12.29 -23.10
C LYS A 57 7.39 12.55 -22.06
N LEU A 58 6.11 12.66 -22.44
CA LEU A 58 5.00 12.81 -21.49
C LEU A 58 4.83 11.55 -20.62
N VAL A 59 4.91 10.36 -21.21
CA VAL A 59 4.91 9.08 -20.46
C VAL A 59 6.12 9.02 -19.51
N THR A 60 7.31 9.35 -20.01
CA THR A 60 8.53 9.37 -19.19
C THR A 60 8.43 10.42 -18.07
N PHE A 61 7.85 11.58 -18.35
CA PHE A 61 7.57 12.63 -17.38
C PHE A 61 6.64 12.08 -16.28
N CYS A 62 5.46 11.56 -16.62
CA CYS A 62 4.51 10.95 -15.68
C CYS A 62 5.16 9.88 -14.80
N LEU A 63 6.01 9.02 -15.38
CA LEU A 63 6.76 8.01 -14.63
C LEU A 63 7.84 8.62 -13.71
N SER A 64 8.51 9.68 -14.16
CA SER A 64 9.63 10.31 -13.46
C SER A 64 9.25 11.29 -12.34
N VAL A 65 8.01 11.80 -12.31
CA VAL A 65 7.56 12.73 -11.25
C VAL A 65 7.70 12.06 -9.88
N LYS A 66 8.53 12.62 -9.00
CA LYS A 66 8.67 12.19 -7.60
C LYS A 66 7.94 13.19 -6.71
N LEU A 67 6.84 12.77 -6.11
CA LEU A 67 6.07 13.55 -5.14
C LEU A 67 6.44 13.07 -3.73
N SER A 68 7.52 13.63 -3.17
CA SER A 68 8.05 13.21 -1.86
C SER A 68 7.12 13.49 -0.68
N ARG A 69 6.16 14.42 -0.84
CA ARG A 69 5.20 14.78 0.20
C ARG A 69 4.05 13.79 0.39
N PHE A 70 3.82 12.90 -0.59
CA PHE A 70 2.69 11.98 -0.56
C PHE A 70 3.17 10.54 -0.38
N HIS A 71 2.32 9.72 0.25
CA HIS A 71 2.59 8.30 0.40
C HIS A 71 2.85 7.66 -0.97
N THR A 72 3.87 6.79 -1.05
CA THR A 72 4.35 6.19 -2.30
C THR A 72 3.24 5.48 -3.08
N THR A 73 2.30 4.84 -2.38
CA THR A 73 1.15 4.17 -2.98
C THR A 73 0.16 5.12 -3.65
N VAL A 74 -0.09 6.29 -3.05
CA VAL A 74 -0.98 7.31 -3.61
C VAL A 74 -0.36 7.87 -4.89
N VAL A 75 0.94 8.19 -4.86
CA VAL A 75 1.69 8.64 -6.04
C VAL A 75 1.64 7.60 -7.17
N ARG A 76 1.77 6.31 -6.83
CA ARG A 76 1.67 5.21 -7.80
C ARG A 76 0.28 5.11 -8.43
N LEU A 77 -0.78 5.22 -7.64
CA LEU A 77 -2.16 5.21 -8.11
C LEU A 77 -2.43 6.39 -9.07
N THR A 78 -2.05 7.60 -8.68
CA THR A 78 -2.21 8.80 -9.50
C THR A 78 -1.49 8.65 -10.85
N LYS A 79 -0.27 8.11 -10.85
CA LYS A 79 0.46 7.83 -12.10
C LYS A 79 -0.27 6.81 -12.97
N CYS A 80 -0.79 5.73 -12.39
CA CYS A 80 -1.54 4.72 -13.15
C CYS A 80 -2.80 5.33 -13.79
N LEU A 81 -3.56 6.14 -13.04
CA LEU A 81 -4.76 6.81 -13.56
C LEU A 81 -4.43 7.77 -14.71
N LEU A 82 -3.37 8.58 -14.58
CA LEU A 82 -2.93 9.48 -15.65
C LEU A 82 -2.50 8.71 -16.91
N LEU A 83 -1.79 7.58 -16.74
CA LEU A 83 -1.40 6.72 -17.85
C LEU A 83 -2.59 6.06 -18.54
N ILE A 84 -3.62 5.65 -17.80
CA ILE A 84 -4.88 5.11 -18.36
C ILE A 84 -5.59 6.17 -19.21
N VAL A 85 -5.74 7.40 -18.71
CA VAL A 85 -6.37 8.49 -19.47
C VAL A 85 -5.59 8.80 -20.75
N LEU A 86 -4.26 8.88 -20.65
CA LEU A 86 -3.40 9.09 -21.81
C LEU A 86 -3.51 7.94 -22.83
N PHE A 87 -3.52 6.70 -22.36
CA PHE A 87 -3.68 5.53 -23.22
C PHE A 87 -5.04 5.53 -23.93
N SER A 88 -6.14 5.81 -23.23
CA SER A 88 -7.47 5.91 -23.86
C SER A 88 -7.50 6.99 -24.95
N HIS A 89 -6.85 8.14 -24.75
CA HIS A 89 -6.73 9.18 -25.77
C HIS A 89 -5.94 8.70 -27.00
N LEU A 90 -4.72 8.20 -26.77
CA LEU A 90 -3.85 7.73 -27.85
C LEU A 90 -4.50 6.58 -28.63
N SER A 91 -5.18 5.67 -27.92
CA SER A 91 -5.85 4.56 -28.54
C SER A 91 -7.08 4.98 -29.36
N GLY A 92 -7.89 5.91 -28.86
CA GLY A 92 -9.00 6.47 -29.64
C GLY A 92 -8.52 7.15 -30.93
N CYS A 93 -7.44 7.92 -30.86
CA CYS A 93 -6.85 8.56 -32.05
C CYS A 93 -6.26 7.53 -33.03
N ALA A 94 -5.56 6.51 -32.53
CA ALA A 94 -4.97 5.47 -33.37
C ALA A 94 -6.05 4.60 -34.04
N PHE A 95 -7.10 4.22 -33.31
CA PHE A 95 -8.23 3.48 -33.88
C PHE A 95 -8.96 4.29 -34.95
N TRP A 96 -9.20 5.58 -34.70
CA TRP A 96 -9.77 6.48 -35.71
C TRP A 96 -8.89 6.54 -36.96
N PHE A 97 -7.58 6.68 -36.79
CA PHE A 97 -6.63 6.74 -37.92
C PHE A 97 -6.66 5.45 -38.75
N ILE A 98 -6.66 4.28 -38.10
CA ILE A 98 -6.71 2.98 -38.80
C ILE A 98 -8.04 2.84 -39.57
N SER A 99 -9.17 3.14 -38.93
CA SER A 99 -10.49 3.04 -39.55
C SER A 99 -10.68 4.07 -40.68
N ALA A 100 -10.01 5.23 -40.61
CA ALA A 100 -10.03 6.25 -41.66
C ALA A 100 -9.08 5.96 -42.83
N MET A 101 -8.04 5.14 -42.62
CA MET A 101 -7.14 4.67 -43.69
C MET A 101 -7.74 3.51 -44.48
N ASP A 102 -8.72 2.81 -43.90
CA ASP A 102 -9.41 1.69 -44.52
C ASP A 102 -10.41 2.21 -45.58
N GLU A 103 -10.26 1.75 -46.82
CA GLU A 103 -11.15 2.11 -47.93
C GLU A 103 -12.45 1.31 -47.93
N ASP A 104 -12.59 0.32 -47.05
CA ASP A 104 -13.80 -0.48 -46.94
C ASP A 104 -14.98 0.38 -46.45
N THR A 105 -16.11 0.29 -47.16
CA THR A 105 -17.37 0.94 -46.77
C THR A 105 -17.93 0.40 -45.46
N LYS A 106 -17.43 -0.75 -44.99
CA LYS A 106 -17.79 -1.38 -43.73
C LYS A 106 -16.93 -0.97 -42.54
N SER A 107 -16.01 -0.01 -42.66
CA SER A 107 -15.22 0.46 -41.51
C SER A 107 -16.10 0.93 -40.34
N TRP A 108 -15.58 0.91 -39.12
CA TRP A 108 -16.29 1.37 -37.92
C TRP A 108 -16.77 2.82 -38.07
N ILE A 109 -15.98 3.68 -38.72
CA ILE A 109 -16.36 5.07 -39.00
C ILE A 109 -17.58 5.12 -39.92
N ASN A 110 -17.56 4.39 -41.04
CA ASN A 110 -18.62 4.43 -42.05
C ASN A 110 -19.90 3.76 -41.53
N THR A 111 -19.77 2.59 -40.88
CA THR A 111 -20.91 1.84 -40.32
C THR A 111 -21.66 2.62 -39.23
N ASN A 112 -20.95 3.46 -38.46
CA ASN A 112 -21.58 4.30 -37.43
C ASN A 112 -22.03 5.69 -37.95
N GLY A 113 -21.98 5.94 -39.27
CA GLY A 113 -22.33 7.24 -39.85
C GLY A 113 -21.40 8.38 -39.41
N LEU A 114 -20.16 8.06 -39.04
CA LEU A 114 -19.13 9.00 -38.59
C LEU A 114 -18.19 9.42 -39.73
N GLY A 115 -18.42 8.94 -40.95
CA GLY A 115 -17.66 9.30 -42.16
C GLY A 115 -17.82 10.77 -42.54
N TYR A 116 -16.92 11.31 -43.35
CA TYR A 116 -16.99 12.73 -43.75
C TYR A 116 -18.06 13.03 -44.80
N GLU A 117 -18.43 12.04 -45.61
CA GLU A 117 -19.38 12.20 -46.72
C GLU A 117 -20.85 12.11 -46.29
N ASP A 118 -21.18 11.24 -45.33
CA ASP A 118 -22.57 10.97 -44.89
C ASP A 118 -23.06 11.83 -43.70
N SER A 119 -22.21 12.67 -43.12
CA SER A 119 -22.48 13.32 -41.83
C SER A 119 -22.89 14.78 -41.97
N GLN A 120 -24.18 15.02 -42.19
CA GLN A 120 -24.74 16.36 -42.07
C GLN A 120 -24.54 16.90 -40.64
N GLY A 121 -23.54 17.78 -40.45
CA GLY A 121 -23.39 18.62 -39.25
C GLY A 121 -22.72 18.00 -38.02
N LEU A 122 -22.12 16.81 -38.09
CA LEU A 122 -21.40 16.24 -36.94
C LEU A 122 -20.09 17.00 -36.64
N THR A 123 -20.03 17.65 -35.49
CA THR A 123 -18.85 18.37 -35.01
C THR A 123 -17.67 17.44 -34.75
N PHE A 124 -16.45 17.99 -34.87
CA PHE A 124 -15.22 17.28 -34.51
C PHE A 124 -15.26 16.77 -33.06
N ALA A 125 -15.79 17.58 -32.13
CA ALA A 125 -15.91 17.23 -30.72
C ALA A 125 -16.74 15.95 -30.52
N TYR A 126 -17.85 15.79 -31.26
CA TYR A 126 -18.67 14.59 -31.19
C TYR A 126 -17.90 13.35 -31.65
N ARG A 127 -17.23 13.42 -32.80
CA ARG A 127 -16.42 12.31 -33.35
C ARG A 127 -15.29 11.90 -32.41
N TYR A 128 -14.60 12.90 -31.87
CA TYR A 128 -13.52 12.70 -30.91
C TYR A 128 -14.02 12.05 -29.63
N LEU A 129 -15.08 12.58 -29.01
CA LEU A 129 -15.66 12.01 -27.78
C LEU A 129 -16.19 10.60 -28.01
N ARG A 130 -16.79 10.32 -29.18
CA ARG A 130 -17.27 8.99 -29.54
C ARG A 130 -16.11 7.98 -29.64
N SER A 131 -15.01 8.37 -30.28
CA SER A 131 -13.80 7.54 -30.39
C SER A 131 -13.11 7.34 -29.03
N LEU A 132 -13.00 8.41 -28.24
CA LEU A 132 -12.45 8.37 -26.89
C LEU A 132 -13.27 7.46 -25.97
N TYR A 133 -14.60 7.54 -26.05
CA TYR A 133 -15.50 6.67 -25.30
C TYR A 133 -15.31 5.20 -25.68
N ALA A 134 -15.25 4.88 -26.98
CA ALA A 134 -14.95 3.53 -27.43
C ALA A 134 -13.58 3.04 -26.93
N ALA A 135 -12.58 3.93 -26.83
CA ALA A 135 -11.25 3.59 -26.33
C ALA A 135 -11.20 3.38 -24.83
N HIS A 136 -11.96 4.17 -24.10
CA HIS A 136 -12.10 3.98 -22.67
C HIS A 136 -12.77 2.62 -22.38
N LYS A 137 -13.85 2.27 -23.09
CA LYS A 137 -14.48 0.93 -23.00
C LYS A 137 -13.47 -0.20 -23.22
N ALA A 138 -12.68 -0.12 -24.30
CA ALA A 138 -11.68 -1.13 -24.65
C ALA A 138 -10.57 -1.27 -23.58
N THR A 139 -10.19 -0.16 -22.93
CA THR A 139 -9.23 -0.17 -21.82
C THR A 139 -9.72 -1.02 -20.63
N PHE A 140 -11.03 -1.15 -20.45
CA PHE A 140 -11.68 -1.96 -19.42
C PHE A 140 -12.26 -3.28 -19.97
N PHE A 141 -11.70 -3.81 -21.06
CA PHE A 141 -12.12 -5.08 -21.69
C PHE A 141 -13.56 -5.11 -22.20
N ILE A 142 -14.18 -3.95 -22.37
CA ILE A 142 -15.46 -3.84 -23.07
C ILE A 142 -15.13 -3.63 -24.54
N PHE A 143 -15.28 -4.69 -25.33
CA PHE A 143 -14.87 -4.69 -26.73
C PHE A 143 -15.55 -3.59 -27.56
N ARG A 144 -14.79 -3.06 -28.53
CA ARG A 144 -15.32 -2.16 -29.56
C ARG A 144 -16.07 -2.98 -30.58
N ASP A 145 -17.04 -2.34 -31.22
CA ASP A 145 -17.59 -2.85 -32.46
C ASP A 145 -16.49 -2.77 -33.52
N VAL A 146 -16.15 -3.89 -34.15
CA VAL A 146 -15.10 -3.99 -35.16
C VAL A 146 -15.63 -4.74 -36.37
N TYR A 147 -15.33 -4.24 -37.55
CA TYR A 147 -15.89 -4.76 -38.79
C TYR A 147 -14.78 -5.30 -39.69
N THR A 148 -13.68 -4.54 -39.85
CA THR A 148 -12.60 -4.88 -40.79
C THR A 148 -11.45 -5.63 -40.11
N VAL A 149 -10.62 -6.31 -40.90
CA VAL A 149 -9.45 -7.08 -40.40
C VAL A 149 -8.42 -6.18 -39.70
N PRO A 150 -8.04 -4.99 -40.24
CA PRO A 150 -7.14 -4.07 -39.55
C PRO A 150 -7.64 -3.62 -38.17
N GLU A 151 -8.95 -3.34 -38.05
CA GLU A 151 -9.58 -2.97 -36.78
C GLU A 151 -9.47 -4.11 -35.75
N ARG A 152 -9.71 -5.36 -36.18
CA ARG A 152 -9.59 -6.55 -35.31
C ARG A 152 -8.17 -6.75 -34.81
N ILE A 153 -7.17 -6.66 -35.71
CA ILE A 153 -5.75 -6.79 -35.34
C ILE A 153 -5.38 -5.70 -34.32
N TYR A 154 -5.81 -4.47 -34.54
CA TYR A 154 -5.57 -3.37 -33.61
C TYR A 154 -6.16 -3.64 -32.23
N CYS A 155 -7.42 -4.07 -32.15
CA CYS A 155 -8.07 -4.36 -30.86
C CYS A 155 -7.38 -5.50 -30.10
N VAL A 156 -6.86 -6.52 -30.80
CA VAL A 156 -6.05 -7.57 -30.15
C VAL A 156 -4.79 -6.97 -29.52
N LEU A 157 -4.02 -6.17 -30.27
CA LEU A 157 -2.82 -5.51 -29.75
C LEU A 157 -3.13 -4.53 -28.60
N GLU A 158 -4.22 -3.77 -28.71
CA GLU A 158 -4.72 -2.86 -27.69
C GLU A 158 -5.00 -3.60 -26.38
N SER A 159 -5.69 -4.75 -26.46
CA SER A 159 -6.06 -5.54 -25.28
C SER A 159 -4.85 -6.03 -24.48
N LEU A 160 -3.73 -6.38 -25.14
CA LEU A 160 -2.50 -6.79 -24.46
C LEU A 160 -1.90 -5.67 -23.62
N VAL A 161 -1.94 -4.43 -24.14
CA VAL A 161 -1.48 -3.24 -23.40
C VAL A 161 -2.44 -2.89 -22.26
N ALA A 162 -3.75 -3.01 -22.51
CA ALA A 162 -4.79 -2.77 -21.51
C ALA A 162 -4.66 -3.71 -20.30
N VAL A 163 -4.31 -4.99 -20.49
CA VAL A 163 -4.03 -5.95 -19.40
C VAL A 163 -2.96 -5.43 -18.45
N VAL A 164 -1.86 -4.91 -18.98
CA VAL A 164 -0.75 -4.42 -18.16
C VAL A 164 -1.15 -3.17 -17.37
N LEU A 165 -1.86 -2.24 -18.00
CA LEU A 165 -2.32 -1.01 -17.35
C LEU A 165 -3.35 -1.29 -16.26
N LEU A 166 -4.34 -2.15 -16.54
CA LEU A 166 -5.38 -2.50 -15.57
C LEU A 166 -4.81 -3.36 -14.43
N GLY A 167 -3.91 -4.30 -14.73
CA GLY A 167 -3.20 -5.08 -13.71
C GLY A 167 -2.40 -4.18 -12.76
N SER A 168 -1.74 -3.14 -13.30
CA SER A 168 -1.01 -2.15 -12.50
C SER A 168 -1.93 -1.29 -11.61
N LEU A 169 -3.13 -0.97 -12.10
CA LEU A 169 -4.16 -0.29 -11.32
C LEU A 169 -4.61 -1.16 -10.15
N PHE A 170 -5.00 -2.42 -10.40
CA PHE A 170 -5.42 -3.34 -9.35
C PHE A 170 -4.31 -3.59 -8.33
N ALA A 171 -3.07 -3.80 -8.76
CA ALA A 171 -1.94 -3.94 -7.84
C ALA A 171 -1.77 -2.70 -6.95
N SER A 172 -1.98 -1.49 -7.49
CA SER A 172 -1.96 -0.23 -6.73
C SER A 172 -3.09 -0.15 -5.72
N LEU A 173 -4.31 -0.52 -6.11
CA LEU A 173 -5.45 -0.59 -5.19
C LEU A 173 -5.20 -1.61 -4.06
N THR A 174 -4.75 -2.82 -4.37
CA THR A 174 -4.41 -3.84 -3.35
C THR A 174 -3.32 -3.35 -2.39
N SER A 175 -2.32 -2.61 -2.89
CA SER A 175 -1.29 -2.04 -2.02
C SER A 175 -1.81 -0.92 -1.12
N ILE A 176 -2.87 -0.20 -1.53
CA ILE A 176 -3.54 0.79 -0.68
C ILE A 176 -4.38 0.07 0.36
N PHE A 177 -5.15 -0.94 -0.05
CA PHE A 177 -5.95 -1.75 0.86
C PHE A 177 -5.06 -2.31 1.97
N ARG A 178 -3.94 -2.96 1.63
CA ARG A 178 -2.97 -3.44 2.63
C ARG A 178 -2.38 -2.38 3.56
N HIS A 179 -2.28 -1.13 3.12
CA HIS A 179 -1.73 -0.05 3.94
C HIS A 179 -2.78 0.59 4.84
N TYR A 180 -3.99 0.77 4.32
CA TYR A 180 -5.16 1.12 5.11
C TYR A 180 -5.45 0.04 6.15
N ASP A 181 -5.19 -1.21 5.77
CA ASP A 181 -5.27 -2.40 6.61
C ASP A 181 -3.93 -2.71 7.30
N ARG A 182 -3.20 -1.71 7.81
CA ARG A 182 -2.18 -1.96 8.85
C ARG A 182 -2.81 -2.53 10.13
N SER A 183 -4.13 -2.41 10.29
CA SER A 183 -4.93 -3.25 11.18
C SER A 183 -4.81 -4.74 10.86
N GLU A 184 -4.65 -5.13 9.59
CA GLU A 184 -4.56 -6.51 9.14
C GLU A 184 -3.23 -7.16 9.51
N VAL A 185 -2.09 -6.45 9.57
CA VAL A 185 -0.82 -7.06 10.06
C VAL A 185 -0.97 -7.52 11.51
N GLN A 186 -1.68 -6.72 12.31
CA GLN A 186 -2.02 -7.09 13.68
C GLN A 186 -3.11 -8.18 13.70
N GLN A 187 -4.03 -8.21 12.73
CA GLN A 187 -4.96 -9.32 12.55
C GLN A 187 -4.30 -10.60 12.03
N ASP A 188 -3.23 -10.53 11.24
CA ASP A 188 -2.49 -11.65 10.68
C ASP A 188 -1.70 -12.33 11.81
N LEU A 189 -1.05 -11.54 12.67
CA LEU A 189 -0.44 -12.02 13.90
C LEU A 189 -1.49 -12.61 14.87
N ALA A 190 -2.65 -11.95 15.01
CA ALA A 190 -3.75 -12.46 15.83
C ALA A 190 -4.36 -13.76 15.25
N GLU A 191 -4.48 -13.87 13.93
CA GLU A 191 -4.98 -15.07 13.24
C GLU A 191 -3.94 -16.19 13.28
N GLU A 192 -2.64 -15.89 13.18
CA GLU A 192 -1.57 -16.86 13.42
C GLU A 192 -1.60 -17.36 14.88
N HIS A 193 -1.75 -16.46 15.84
CA HIS A 193 -1.91 -16.81 17.25
C HIS A 193 -3.15 -17.68 17.49
N LYS A 194 -4.28 -17.32 16.89
CA LYS A 194 -5.52 -18.11 16.96
C LYS A 194 -5.35 -19.50 16.36
N ARG A 195 -4.69 -19.62 15.19
CA ARG A 195 -4.34 -20.92 14.59
C ARG A 195 -3.43 -21.73 15.51
N ARG A 196 -2.47 -21.10 16.18
CA ARG A 196 -1.61 -21.74 17.19
C ARG A 196 -2.41 -22.25 18.39
N LEU A 197 -3.35 -21.45 18.92
CA LEU A 197 -4.23 -21.86 20.02
C LEU A 197 -5.11 -23.06 19.64
N ILE A 198 -5.66 -23.08 18.41
CA ILE A 198 -6.45 -24.22 17.92
C ILE A 198 -5.60 -25.49 17.87
N ARG A 199 -4.39 -25.42 17.28
CA ARG A 199 -3.46 -26.56 17.23
C ARG A 199 -3.08 -27.07 18.62
N LEU A 200 -2.84 -26.16 19.56
CA LEU A 200 -2.53 -26.53 20.94
C LEU A 200 -3.70 -27.22 21.62
N ARG A 201 -4.94 -26.72 21.46
CA ARG A 201 -6.14 -27.37 22.00
C ARG A 201 -6.30 -28.79 21.47
N GLU A 202 -6.12 -28.95 20.17
CA GLU A 202 -6.22 -30.26 19.52
C GLU A 202 -5.15 -31.22 20.05
N TYR A 203 -3.90 -30.77 20.14
CA TYR A 203 -2.81 -31.57 20.71
C TYR A 203 -3.06 -31.97 22.17
N MET A 204 -3.56 -31.05 22.98
CA MET A 204 -3.87 -31.32 24.39
C MET A 204 -5.02 -32.31 24.55
N HIS A 205 -6.03 -32.21 23.68
CA HIS A 205 -7.13 -33.16 23.62
C HIS A 205 -6.64 -34.56 23.25
N GLN A 206 -5.81 -34.67 22.20
CA GLN A 206 -5.21 -35.95 21.76
C GLN A 206 -4.37 -36.61 22.87
N LYS A 207 -3.67 -35.81 23.67
CA LYS A 207 -2.84 -36.29 24.79
C LYS A 207 -3.58 -36.42 26.12
N HIS A 208 -4.91 -36.21 26.14
CA HIS A 208 -5.76 -36.38 27.32
C HIS A 208 -5.26 -35.58 28.54
N LEU A 209 -4.81 -34.34 28.35
CA LEU A 209 -4.35 -33.51 29.47
C LEU A 209 -5.52 -33.13 30.39
N PRO A 210 -5.32 -33.08 31.72
CA PRO A 210 -6.32 -32.57 32.66
C PRO A 210 -6.76 -31.13 32.34
N PRO A 211 -8.04 -30.77 32.53
CA PRO A 211 -8.55 -29.43 32.24
C PRO A 211 -7.78 -28.30 32.94
N SER A 212 -7.26 -28.55 34.14
CA SER A 212 -6.45 -27.59 34.90
C SER A 212 -5.14 -27.24 34.18
N ILE A 213 -4.48 -28.22 33.56
CA ILE A 213 -3.23 -28.01 32.81
C ILE A 213 -3.53 -27.35 31.47
N GLN A 214 -4.61 -27.76 30.79
CA GLN A 214 -5.02 -27.13 29.53
C GLN A 214 -5.30 -25.64 29.70
N LYS A 215 -6.01 -25.27 30.76
CA LYS A 215 -6.30 -23.88 31.10
C LYS A 215 -5.00 -23.08 31.28
N ARG A 216 -4.06 -23.59 32.08
CA ARG A 216 -2.75 -22.96 32.31
C ARG A 216 -1.93 -22.76 31.02
N ILE A 217 -1.91 -23.75 30.13
CA ILE A 217 -1.18 -23.67 28.86
C ILE A 217 -1.77 -22.59 27.95
N LEU A 218 -3.10 -22.57 27.81
CA LEU A 218 -3.78 -21.58 26.95
C LEU A 218 -3.59 -20.17 27.47
N GLU A 219 -3.70 -19.98 28.80
CA GLU A 219 -3.50 -18.68 29.45
C GLU A 219 -2.05 -18.20 29.31
N HIS A 220 -1.07 -19.11 29.41
CA HIS A 220 0.35 -18.76 29.21
C HIS A 220 0.65 -18.36 27.76
N GLU A 221 0.11 -19.10 26.78
CA GLU A 221 0.32 -18.81 25.35
C GLU A 221 -0.34 -17.49 24.95
N GLN A 222 -1.53 -17.23 25.49
CA GLN A 222 -2.16 -15.92 25.44
C GLN A 222 -1.21 -14.85 26.00
N PHE A 223 -0.77 -14.99 27.26
CA PHE A 223 0.12 -14.02 27.91
C PHE A 223 1.39 -13.73 27.09
N ARG A 224 2.02 -14.77 26.52
CA ARG A 224 3.17 -14.61 25.63
C ARG A 224 2.88 -13.76 24.40
N PHE A 225 1.70 -13.91 23.80
CA PHE A 225 1.31 -13.15 22.62
C PHE A 225 1.12 -11.67 22.96
N VAL A 226 0.37 -11.37 24.03
CA VAL A 226 0.19 -9.98 24.51
C VAL A 226 1.52 -9.35 24.92
N ARG A 227 2.42 -10.10 25.54
CA ARG A 227 3.76 -9.63 25.89
C ARG A 227 4.62 -9.33 24.66
N ALA A 228 4.50 -10.12 23.60
CA ALA A 228 5.21 -9.88 22.35
C ALA A 228 4.66 -8.64 21.62
N GLU A 229 3.33 -8.48 21.57
CA GLU A 229 2.69 -7.31 20.94
C GLU A 229 2.85 -6.02 21.77
N GLY A 230 2.86 -6.13 23.10
CA GLY A 230 2.93 -4.98 24.00
C GLY A 230 4.31 -4.34 24.13
N ASN A 231 5.35 -4.93 23.52
CA ASN A 231 6.75 -4.50 23.57
C ASN A 231 7.22 -3.81 22.27
N ASP A 232 6.30 -3.53 21.33
CA ASP A 232 6.61 -2.99 19.99
C ASP A 232 7.31 -1.62 20.04
N ASP A 233 7.00 -0.80 21.05
CA ASP A 233 7.68 0.48 21.29
C ASP A 233 9.19 0.29 21.54
N ALA A 234 9.58 -0.81 22.20
CA ALA A 234 10.98 -1.07 22.47
C ALA A 234 11.73 -1.54 21.21
N ASP A 235 11.04 -2.23 20.31
CA ASP A 235 11.59 -2.78 19.06
C ASP A 235 11.85 -1.67 18.03
N MET A 236 10.95 -0.68 17.92
CA MET A 236 11.07 0.42 16.95
C MET A 236 12.37 1.25 17.10
N PHE A 237 12.88 1.41 18.32
CA PHE A 237 14.08 2.21 18.59
C PHE A 237 15.37 1.39 18.74
N ARG A 238 15.32 0.06 18.58
CA ARG A 238 16.54 -0.79 18.72
C ARG A 238 17.60 -0.48 17.68
N GLU A 239 17.21 -0.02 16.50
CA GLU A 239 18.13 0.30 15.40
C GLU A 239 18.84 1.65 15.60
N LEU A 240 18.38 2.49 16.53
CA LEU A 240 19.03 3.77 16.83
C LEU A 240 20.39 3.54 17.54
N PRO A 241 21.39 4.41 17.33
CA PRO A 241 22.56 4.48 18.18
C PRO A 241 22.17 4.61 19.66
N ARG A 242 22.94 3.95 20.55
CA ARG A 242 22.65 3.89 22.01
C ARG A 242 22.39 5.27 22.64
N VAL A 243 23.09 6.30 22.18
CA VAL A 243 22.90 7.69 22.65
C VAL A 243 21.48 8.19 22.36
N LEU A 244 20.98 7.99 21.15
CA LEU A 244 19.63 8.41 20.77
C LEU A 244 18.54 7.55 21.44
N GLN A 245 18.83 6.27 21.69
CA GLN A 245 17.95 5.44 22.50
C GLN A 245 17.78 6.06 23.89
N VAL A 246 18.89 6.40 24.55
CA VAL A 246 18.84 7.00 25.89
C VAL A 246 17.98 8.26 25.91
N ASP A 247 18.16 9.15 24.95
CA ASP A 247 17.37 10.39 24.87
C ASP A 247 15.86 10.11 24.71
N VAL A 248 15.51 9.16 23.84
CA VAL A 248 14.11 8.77 23.57
C VAL A 248 13.48 8.10 24.80
N TYR A 249 14.11 7.08 25.37
CA TYR A 249 13.61 6.38 26.56
C TYR A 249 13.51 7.34 27.75
N THR A 250 14.50 8.22 27.95
CA THR A 250 14.47 9.27 28.99
C THR A 250 13.28 10.19 28.80
N HIS A 251 13.01 10.63 27.57
CA HIS A 251 11.85 11.48 27.30
C HIS A 251 10.52 10.81 27.65
N PHE A 252 10.38 9.50 27.39
CA PHE A 252 9.14 8.77 27.64
C PHE A 252 8.91 8.35 29.09
N TYR A 253 9.96 7.88 29.78
CA TYR A 253 9.80 7.18 31.06
C TYR A 253 10.43 7.88 32.27
N LEU A 254 11.24 8.93 32.08
CA LEU A 254 11.89 9.60 33.22
C LEU A 254 10.86 10.15 34.22
N LYS A 255 9.77 10.76 33.73
CA LYS A 255 8.69 11.26 34.59
C LYS A 255 8.02 10.15 35.39
N LEU A 256 7.84 8.97 34.78
CA LEU A 256 7.29 7.80 35.46
C LEU A 256 8.21 7.40 36.60
N VAL A 257 9.52 7.26 36.34
CA VAL A 257 10.52 6.89 37.35
C VAL A 257 10.59 7.91 38.49
N GLN A 258 10.54 9.20 38.19
CA GLN A 258 10.56 10.28 39.19
C GLN A 258 9.32 10.31 40.09
N ASN A 259 8.17 9.88 39.57
CA ASN A 259 6.93 9.81 40.34
C ASN A 259 6.84 8.59 41.25
N LEU A 260 7.68 7.57 41.02
CA LEU A 260 7.69 6.36 41.82
C LEU A 260 8.37 6.61 43.17
N PRO A 261 7.70 6.34 44.31
CA PRO A 261 8.27 6.53 45.63
C PRO A 261 9.60 5.81 45.85
N LEU A 262 9.81 4.69 45.16
CA LEU A 262 11.01 3.86 45.27
C LEU A 262 12.28 4.53 44.71
N PHE A 263 12.15 5.41 43.71
CA PHE A 263 13.29 5.99 42.98
C PHE A 263 13.39 7.51 43.09
N LYS A 264 12.44 8.15 43.77
CA LYS A 264 12.31 9.61 43.86
C LYS A 264 13.54 10.29 44.46
N ASP A 265 14.16 9.68 45.47
CA ASP A 265 15.30 10.24 46.20
C ASP A 265 16.66 9.81 45.65
N LEU A 266 16.67 9.04 44.56
CA LEU A 266 17.90 8.60 43.89
C LEU A 266 18.41 9.66 42.91
N ASP A 267 19.70 9.62 42.63
CA ASP A 267 20.35 10.54 41.70
C ASP A 267 19.81 10.37 40.27
N LEU A 268 19.86 11.47 39.50
CA LEU A 268 19.34 11.50 38.14
C LEU A 268 20.03 10.47 37.23
N SER A 269 21.33 10.20 37.46
CA SER A 269 22.08 9.20 36.67
C SER A 269 21.56 7.78 36.94
N PHE A 270 21.22 7.47 38.20
CA PHE A 270 20.58 6.21 38.54
C PHE A 270 19.16 6.12 37.98
N GLN A 271 18.35 7.18 38.07
CA GLN A 271 17.01 7.22 37.46
C GLN A 271 17.07 6.98 35.95
N GLN A 272 18.03 7.58 35.23
CA GLN A 272 18.25 7.33 33.80
C GLN A 272 18.66 5.87 33.53
N SER A 273 19.46 5.28 34.40
CA SER A 273 19.84 3.86 34.29
C SER A 273 18.63 2.94 34.47
N ILE A 274 17.72 3.29 35.38
CA ILE A 274 16.43 2.61 35.55
C ILE A 274 15.55 2.76 34.29
N VAL A 275 15.47 3.97 33.72
CA VAL A 275 14.71 4.21 32.49
C VAL A 275 15.17 3.32 31.34
N LEU A 276 16.48 3.10 31.21
CA LEU A 276 17.05 2.21 30.20
C LEU A 276 16.79 0.72 30.46
N ALA A 277 16.52 0.34 31.71
CA ALA A 277 16.16 -1.02 32.10
C ALA A 277 14.66 -1.32 31.95
N LEU A 278 13.82 -0.27 31.86
CA LEU A 278 12.39 -0.43 31.66
C LEU A 278 12.09 -1.02 30.28
N ARG A 279 11.20 -2.01 30.25
CA ARG A 279 10.56 -2.47 29.01
C ARG A 279 9.08 -2.11 29.05
N PRO A 280 8.52 -1.47 28.02
CA PRO A 280 7.09 -1.26 27.93
C PRO A 280 6.35 -2.58 27.73
N LEU A 281 5.21 -2.70 28.40
CA LEU A 281 4.32 -3.85 28.33
C LEU A 281 2.88 -3.38 28.37
N THR A 282 2.14 -3.55 27.28
CA THR A 282 0.69 -3.34 27.25
C THR A 282 -0.04 -4.65 27.53
N VAL A 283 -0.99 -4.64 28.47
CA VAL A 283 -1.78 -5.81 28.86
C VAL A 283 -3.27 -5.51 28.69
N LEU A 284 -4.01 -6.47 28.12
CA LEU A 284 -5.44 -6.32 27.85
C LEU A 284 -6.31 -6.52 29.12
N PRO A 285 -7.50 -5.90 29.19
CA PRO A 285 -8.43 -6.06 30.31
C PRO A 285 -8.89 -7.50 30.50
N GLY A 286 -8.92 -7.98 31.75
CA GLY A 286 -9.27 -9.36 32.11
C GLY A 286 -8.11 -10.35 32.09
N TRP A 287 -6.90 -9.91 31.74
CA TRP A 287 -5.74 -10.78 31.60
C TRP A 287 -4.88 -10.80 32.86
N CYS A 288 -4.29 -11.96 33.15
CA CYS A 288 -3.41 -12.16 34.30
C CYS A 288 -1.95 -11.82 33.93
N ILE A 289 -1.29 -11.05 34.79
CA ILE A 289 0.12 -10.63 34.60
C ILE A 289 1.07 -11.70 35.14
N PHE A 290 0.80 -12.21 36.35
CA PHE A 290 1.45 -13.39 36.93
C PHE A 290 0.54 -14.01 37.98
N ARG A 291 0.76 -15.29 38.27
CA ARG A 291 -0.02 -16.10 39.22
C ARG A 291 0.72 -16.34 40.51
N GLU A 292 -0.04 -16.72 41.53
CA GLU A 292 0.52 -17.34 42.72
C GLU A 292 1.37 -18.55 42.33
N ASP A 293 2.47 -18.74 43.06
CA ASP A 293 3.51 -19.74 42.83
C ASP A 293 4.38 -19.58 41.57
N ASP A 294 4.19 -18.53 40.76
CA ASP A 294 5.12 -18.22 39.67
C ASP A 294 6.48 -17.78 40.22
N GLU A 295 7.55 -18.03 39.47
CA GLU A 295 8.88 -17.49 39.78
C GLU A 295 8.93 -15.99 39.49
N ALA A 296 9.59 -15.23 40.36
CA ALA A 296 9.75 -13.79 40.19
C ALA A 296 11.09 -13.45 39.53
N GLY A 297 11.05 -12.86 38.34
CA GLY A 297 12.23 -12.29 37.68
C GLY A 297 12.11 -10.79 37.35
N GLU A 298 10.94 -10.19 37.59
CA GLU A 298 10.61 -8.84 37.12
C GLU A 298 9.62 -8.16 38.07
N MET A 299 9.68 -6.83 38.19
CA MET A 299 8.64 -6.02 38.84
C MET A 299 8.00 -5.07 37.83
N TYR A 300 6.80 -4.59 38.14
CA TYR A 300 5.96 -3.85 37.21
C TYR A 300 5.55 -2.48 37.78
N PHE A 301 5.50 -1.49 36.90
CA PHE A 301 5.08 -0.12 37.17
C PHE A 301 3.88 0.22 36.29
N ILE A 302 2.85 0.79 36.91
CA ILE A 302 1.59 1.12 36.23
C ILE A 302 1.71 2.53 35.66
N LYS A 303 1.79 2.63 34.34
CA LYS A 303 1.82 3.90 33.61
C LYS A 303 0.41 4.40 33.33
N ASP A 304 -0.44 3.54 32.77
CA ASP A 304 -1.83 3.86 32.48
C ASP A 304 -2.69 2.64 32.84
N GLY A 305 -3.79 2.86 33.56
CA GLY A 305 -4.76 1.83 33.97
C GLY A 305 -4.57 1.29 35.40
N ALA A 306 -5.10 0.09 35.65
CA ALA A 306 -5.28 -0.50 36.96
C ALA A 306 -5.29 -2.04 36.95
N VAL A 307 -4.78 -2.62 38.03
CA VAL A 307 -4.77 -4.06 38.29
C VAL A 307 -5.48 -4.39 39.59
N GLU A 308 -6.13 -5.54 39.58
CA GLU A 308 -6.71 -6.19 40.74
C GLU A 308 -5.80 -7.31 41.22
N VAL A 309 -5.52 -7.30 42.52
CA VAL A 309 -4.81 -8.34 43.24
C VAL A 309 -5.82 -9.36 43.70
N LEU A 310 -5.67 -10.60 43.23
CA LEU A 310 -6.52 -11.72 43.56
C LEU A 310 -5.80 -12.64 44.54
N LYS A 311 -6.47 -12.95 45.65
CA LYS A 311 -6.05 -13.99 46.60
C LYS A 311 -7.22 -14.96 46.80
N ASP A 312 -6.97 -16.26 46.60
CA ASP A 312 -8.01 -17.30 46.65
C ASP A 312 -9.23 -17.02 45.75
N GLY A 313 -9.01 -16.33 44.62
CA GLY A 313 -10.07 -15.96 43.67
C GLY A 313 -10.90 -14.73 44.04
N VAL A 314 -10.58 -14.05 45.14
CA VAL A 314 -11.27 -12.83 45.60
C VAL A 314 -10.37 -11.61 45.38
N VAL A 315 -10.95 -10.50 44.94
CA VAL A 315 -10.25 -9.22 44.80
C VAL A 315 -9.88 -8.69 46.18
N PHE A 316 -8.58 -8.66 46.46
CA PHE A 316 -8.01 -8.19 47.71
C PHE A 316 -7.67 -6.69 47.67
N LEU A 317 -7.16 -6.20 46.53
CA LEU A 317 -6.69 -4.82 46.37
C LEU A 317 -6.77 -4.41 44.90
N THR A 318 -7.00 -3.12 44.62
CA THR A 318 -6.86 -2.54 43.28
C THR A 318 -5.75 -1.49 43.29
N LEU A 319 -4.79 -1.59 42.37
CA LEU A 319 -3.70 -0.64 42.18
C LEU A 319 -3.90 0.10 40.86
N GLY A 320 -3.92 1.43 40.91
CA GLY A 320 -4.02 2.29 39.72
C GLY A 320 -2.69 2.91 39.31
N GLU A 321 -2.77 3.89 38.41
CA GLU A 321 -1.65 4.67 37.88
C GLU A 321 -0.64 5.15 38.95
N GLY A 322 0.65 5.07 38.63
CA GLY A 322 1.74 5.52 39.50
C GLY A 322 2.08 4.57 40.65
N LYS A 323 1.40 3.43 40.75
CA LYS A 323 1.75 2.33 41.67
C LYS A 323 2.65 1.31 40.99
N PHE A 324 3.26 0.45 41.80
CA PHE A 324 4.09 -0.67 41.37
C PHE A 324 3.68 -1.94 42.10
N PHE A 325 4.05 -3.09 41.54
CA PHE A 325 3.76 -4.39 42.12
C PHE A 325 4.76 -5.46 41.67
N GLY A 326 4.77 -6.58 42.40
CA GLY A 326 5.65 -7.71 42.12
C GLY A 326 7.05 -7.56 42.70
N GLU A 327 7.26 -6.63 43.62
CA GLU A 327 8.52 -6.38 44.31
C GLU A 327 8.82 -7.42 45.40
N ILE A 328 7.80 -7.89 46.14
CA ILE A 328 7.99 -8.73 47.34
C ILE A 328 8.76 -10.01 46.99
N ALA A 329 8.31 -10.70 45.95
CA ALA A 329 8.90 -11.96 45.52
C ALA A 329 10.36 -11.79 45.01
N LEU A 330 10.73 -10.60 44.52
CA LEU A 330 12.12 -10.29 44.13
C LEU A 330 13.00 -10.01 45.33
N VAL A 331 12.50 -9.24 46.30
CA VAL A 331 13.25 -8.84 47.49
C VAL A 331 13.46 -10.03 48.43
N GLU A 332 12.43 -10.85 48.60
CA GLU A 332 12.46 -12.01 49.51
C GLU A 332 13.00 -13.28 48.84
N ASN A 333 13.22 -13.26 47.51
CA ASN A 333 13.60 -14.43 46.72
C ASN A 333 12.63 -15.61 46.92
N THR A 334 11.34 -15.30 46.90
CA THR A 334 10.23 -16.24 47.08
C THR A 334 9.39 -16.32 45.81
N LYS A 335 8.46 -17.27 45.76
CA LYS A 335 7.47 -17.32 44.68
C LYS A 335 6.41 -16.23 44.85
N ARG A 336 5.70 -15.89 43.78
CA ARG A 336 4.57 -14.97 43.83
C ARG A 336 3.53 -15.44 44.84
N THR A 337 3.09 -14.56 45.73
CA THR A 337 2.15 -14.86 46.82
C THR A 337 0.69 -14.59 46.47
N VAL A 338 0.44 -13.89 45.35
CA VAL A 338 -0.89 -13.47 44.90
C VAL A 338 -0.91 -13.40 43.38
N CYS A 339 -2.11 -13.47 42.80
CA CYS A 339 -2.34 -13.32 41.37
C CYS A 339 -2.68 -11.86 41.05
N PHE A 340 -2.17 -11.32 39.94
CA PHE A 340 -2.53 -9.98 39.47
C PHE A 340 -3.27 -10.06 38.13
N LEU A 341 -4.40 -9.36 38.03
CA LEU A 341 -5.29 -9.36 36.88
C LEU A 341 -5.63 -7.93 36.46
N VAL A 342 -5.64 -7.64 35.16
CA VAL A 342 -6.00 -6.30 34.66
C VAL A 342 -7.50 -6.10 34.76
N ARG A 343 -7.91 -4.97 35.34
CA ARG A 343 -9.33 -4.67 35.55
C ARG A 343 -10.10 -4.60 34.21
N LEU A 344 -11.31 -5.17 34.18
CA LEU A 344 -12.14 -5.26 32.96
C LEU A 344 -12.68 -3.91 32.46
N ASP A 345 -12.81 -2.91 33.35
CA ASP A 345 -13.49 -1.64 33.07
C ASP A 345 -12.60 -0.59 32.38
N GLU A 346 -11.30 -0.84 32.22
CA GLU A 346 -10.36 0.13 31.65
C GLU A 346 -9.88 -0.26 30.26
N LEU A 347 -9.62 0.73 29.39
CA LEU A 347 -8.94 0.47 28.12
C LEU A 347 -7.47 0.15 28.39
N ASN A 348 -6.98 -0.98 27.84
CA ASN A 348 -5.58 -1.42 27.73
C ASN A 348 -4.62 -0.83 28.76
N MET A 349 -4.25 -1.63 29.76
CA MET A 349 -3.27 -1.23 30.76
C MET A 349 -1.88 -1.12 30.14
N ARG A 350 -1.24 0.04 30.29
CA ARG A 350 0.18 0.20 29.94
C ARG A 350 1.00 0.09 31.22
N THR A 351 1.86 -0.91 31.23
CA THR A 351 2.85 -1.13 32.27
C THR A 351 4.24 -0.98 31.70
N THR A 352 5.20 -0.77 32.59
CA THR A 352 6.61 -0.96 32.26
C THR A 352 7.19 -1.93 33.28
N ASN A 353 8.00 -2.88 32.86
CA ASN A 353 8.66 -3.84 33.74
C ASN A 353 10.16 -3.57 33.81
N ILE A 354 10.74 -3.81 34.97
CA ILE A 354 12.19 -3.87 35.16
C ILE A 354 12.56 -5.33 35.36
N PHE A 355 13.51 -5.81 34.56
CA PHE A 355 14.25 -7.03 34.85
C PHE A 355 15.40 -6.65 35.80
N ILE A 356 15.47 -7.30 36.95
CA ILE A 356 16.55 -7.11 37.93
C ILE A 356 17.63 -8.16 37.70
#